data_AF-A0A7C2PV49-F1
#
_entry.id   AF-A0A7C2PV49-F1
#
_cell.length_a   1.000
_cell.length_b   1.000
_cell.length_c   1.000
_cell.angle_alpha   90.00
_cell.angle_beta   90.00
_cell.angle_gamma   90.00
#
_symmetry.space_group_name_H-M   'P 1'
#
loop_
_entity.id
_entity.type
_entity.pdbx_description
1 polymer ?
#
loop_
_entity_poly.entity_id
_entity_poly.type
_entity_poly.pdbx_seq_one_letter_code
_entity_poly.pdbx_strand_id
1 'polypeptide(L)'
;MKRVVVGATLTLFLAVATEAVADCGKRVDEARESIKQAEAVVNKAKESGKSAAKTPLAKAKKGLLHAEAECKTEKDVRKQAEALREAREAQGYAEEAMLLAEKL
;
A
#
# COMPACT_ATOMS: atom_id res chain seq x y z
N MET A 1 0.81 44.95 32.65
CA MET A 1 1.06 43.50 32.79
C MET A 1 0.14 42.74 31.83
N LYS A 2 0.70 41.78 31.09
CA LYS A 2 0.07 40.62 30.40
C LYS A 2 -0.97 40.86 29.29
N ARG A 3 -0.48 40.83 28.03
CA ARG A 3 -1.19 40.25 26.88
C ARG A 3 -0.85 38.75 26.85
N VAL A 4 -1.82 37.87 27.06
CA VAL A 4 -1.64 36.43 26.87
C VAL A 4 -2.06 36.09 25.45
N VAL A 5 -1.10 35.51 24.72
CA VAL A 5 -1.11 35.21 23.30
C VAL A 5 -2.06 34.05 23.04
N VAL A 6 -3.15 34.32 22.31
CA VAL A 6 -3.95 33.31 21.61
C VAL A 6 -3.22 33.03 20.30
N GLY A 7 -2.51 31.91 20.19
CA GLY A 7 -1.75 31.66 18.96
C GLY A 7 -0.84 30.43 18.94
N ALA A 8 -1.28 29.30 19.50
CA ALA A 8 -0.45 28.09 19.54
C ALA A 8 -1.21 26.78 19.28
N THR A 9 -2.26 26.80 18.46
CA THR A 9 -3.01 25.56 18.13
C THR A 9 -3.21 25.30 16.64
N LEU A 10 -2.76 26.20 15.75
CA LEU A 10 -3.03 26.06 14.31
C LEU A 10 -1.87 25.42 13.50
N THR A 11 -0.66 25.33 14.06
CA THR A 11 0.53 24.86 13.34
C THR A 11 0.83 23.36 13.48
N LEU A 12 0.16 22.63 14.38
CA LEU A 12 0.43 21.20 14.56
C LEU A 12 -0.24 20.28 13.52
N PHE A 13 -1.23 20.76 12.77
CA PHE A 13 -1.96 19.94 11.79
C PHE A 13 -1.31 19.88 10.40
N LEU A 14 -0.38 20.79 10.09
CA LEU A 14 0.25 20.85 8.76
C LEU A 14 1.48 19.93 8.61
N ALA A 15 2.14 19.55 9.71
CA ALA A 15 3.32 18.68 9.65
C ALA A 15 2.97 17.20 9.39
N VAL A 16 1.87 16.71 9.97
CA VAL A 16 1.43 15.30 9.81
C VAL A 16 0.93 15.02 8.39
N ALA A 17 0.37 16.03 7.71
CA ALA A 17 -0.15 15.88 6.35
C ALA A 17 0.97 15.72 5.30
N THR A 18 2.13 16.34 5.51
CA THR A 18 3.27 16.24 4.58
C THR A 18 4.03 14.92 4.67
N GLU A 19 4.08 14.32 5.86
CA GLU A 19 4.66 12.98 6.04
C GLU A 19 3.78 11.91 5.41
N ALA A 20 2.45 12.04 5.50
CA ALA A 20 1.50 11.10 4.91
C ALA A 20 1.64 10.98 3.37
N VAL A 21 1.86 12.09 2.65
CA VAL A 21 2.03 12.07 1.18
C VAL A 21 3.35 11.39 0.77
N ALA A 22 4.44 11.70 1.47
CA ALA A 22 5.75 11.10 1.22
C ALA A 22 5.80 9.61 1.62
N ASP A 23 5.00 9.19 2.60
CA ASP A 23 4.84 7.78 2.99
C ASP A 23 3.99 7.02 1.97
N CYS A 24 2.92 7.62 1.41
CA CYS A 24 2.02 7.00 0.42
C CYS A 24 2.78 6.37 -0.76
N GLY A 25 3.62 7.16 -1.43
CA GLY A 25 4.41 6.69 -2.57
C GLY A 25 5.35 5.54 -2.20
N LYS A 26 6.06 5.65 -1.07
CA LYS A 26 6.97 4.60 -0.60
C LYS A 26 6.24 3.29 -0.31
N ARG A 27 5.07 3.35 0.33
CA ARG A 27 4.28 2.15 0.66
C ARG A 27 3.71 1.47 -0.58
N VAL A 28 3.31 2.26 -1.56
CA VAL A 28 2.91 1.74 -2.86
C VAL A 28 4.08 1.07 -3.58
N ASP A 29 5.28 1.67 -3.55
CA ASP A 29 6.48 1.06 -4.13
C ASP A 29 6.87 -0.25 -3.40
N GLU A 30 6.78 -0.28 -2.07
CA GLU A 30 6.97 -1.51 -1.28
C GLU A 30 5.95 -2.59 -1.69
N ALA A 31 4.67 -2.24 -1.83
CA ALA A 31 3.64 -3.17 -2.27
C ALA A 31 3.87 -3.69 -3.68
N ARG A 32 4.33 -2.83 -4.59
CA ARG A 32 4.72 -3.19 -5.96
C ARG A 32 5.86 -4.20 -5.97
N GLU A 33 6.90 -3.97 -5.18
CA GLU A 33 8.03 -4.90 -5.09
C GLU A 33 7.61 -6.24 -4.47
N SER A 34 6.75 -6.25 -3.44
CA SER A 34 6.18 -7.48 -2.88
C SER A 34 5.38 -8.28 -3.93
N ILE A 35 4.56 -7.60 -4.74
CA ILE A 35 3.79 -8.26 -5.81
C ILE A 35 4.73 -8.84 -6.88
N LYS A 36 5.75 -8.09 -7.28
CA LYS A 36 6.74 -8.56 -8.26
C LYS A 36 7.52 -9.77 -7.75
N GLN A 37 7.86 -9.80 -6.46
CA GLN A 37 8.45 -10.98 -5.83
C GLN A 37 7.46 -12.16 -5.84
N ALA A 38 6.19 -11.93 -5.49
CA ALA A 38 5.16 -12.94 -5.55
C ALA A 38 4.98 -13.51 -6.97
N GLU A 39 4.98 -12.67 -8.01
CA GLU A 39 4.96 -13.13 -9.40
C GLU A 39 6.14 -14.04 -9.74
N ALA A 40 7.35 -13.68 -9.30
CA ALA A 40 8.54 -14.49 -9.53
C ALA A 40 8.47 -15.85 -8.84
N VAL A 41 7.94 -15.92 -7.61
CA VAL A 41 7.72 -17.17 -6.87
C VAL A 41 6.64 -18.01 -7.56
N VAL A 42 5.49 -17.41 -7.87
CA VAL A 42 4.37 -18.08 -8.56
C VAL A 42 4.81 -18.64 -9.91
N ASN A 43 5.59 -17.90 -10.69
CA ASN A 43 6.05 -18.37 -11.99
C ASN A 43 6.98 -19.59 -11.91
N LYS A 44 7.71 -19.74 -10.79
CA LYS A 44 8.59 -20.89 -10.52
C LYS A 44 7.85 -22.07 -9.87
N ALA A 45 6.65 -21.87 -9.36
CA ALA A 45 5.86 -22.91 -8.71
C ALA A 45 5.37 -23.98 -9.69
N LYS A 46 4.91 -25.11 -9.15
CA LYS A 46 4.21 -26.14 -9.92
C LYS A 46 2.84 -25.64 -10.36
N GLU A 47 2.20 -26.31 -11.32
CA GLU A 47 0.90 -25.88 -11.86
C GLU A 47 -0.20 -25.79 -10.79
N SER A 48 -0.15 -26.65 -9.77
CA SER A 48 -1.00 -26.61 -8.57
C SER A 48 -0.84 -25.29 -7.80
N GLY A 49 0.40 -24.93 -7.45
CA GLY A 49 0.74 -23.69 -6.77
C GLY A 49 0.41 -22.45 -7.60
N LYS A 50 0.71 -22.47 -8.91
CA LYS A 50 0.29 -21.40 -9.84
C LYS A 50 -1.20 -21.21 -9.86
N SER A 51 -1.97 -22.28 -9.97
CA SER A 51 -3.44 -22.22 -10.02
C SER A 51 -4.02 -21.65 -8.74
N ALA A 52 -3.53 -22.11 -7.58
CA ALA A 52 -3.96 -21.61 -6.27
C ALA A 52 -3.61 -20.13 -6.06
N ALA A 53 -2.43 -19.70 -6.52
CA ALA A 53 -1.96 -18.33 -6.33
C ALA A 53 -2.57 -17.29 -7.30
N LYS A 54 -3.25 -17.71 -8.38
CA LYS A 54 -3.85 -16.79 -9.37
C LYS A 54 -4.79 -15.77 -8.76
N THR A 55 -5.71 -16.23 -7.92
CA THR A 55 -6.73 -15.36 -7.29
C THR A 55 -6.13 -14.32 -6.36
N PRO A 56 -5.28 -14.68 -5.37
CA PRO A 56 -4.66 -13.68 -4.51
C PRO A 56 -3.72 -12.75 -5.28
N LEU A 57 -2.93 -13.26 -6.24
CA LEU A 57 -2.07 -12.41 -7.07
C LEU A 57 -2.88 -11.38 -7.89
N ALA A 58 -4.04 -11.77 -8.42
CA ALA A 58 -4.93 -10.85 -9.13
C ALA A 58 -5.53 -9.78 -8.19
N LYS A 59 -5.92 -10.16 -6.97
CA LYS A 59 -6.38 -9.20 -5.94
C LYS A 59 -5.28 -8.22 -5.54
N ALA A 60 -4.06 -8.73 -5.34
CA ALA A 60 -2.89 -7.92 -5.02
C ALA A 60 -2.65 -6.84 -6.09
N LYS A 61 -2.59 -7.25 -7.36
CA LYS A 61 -2.43 -6.33 -8.49
C LYS A 61 -3.54 -5.29 -8.59
N LYS A 62 -4.79 -5.70 -8.36
CA LYS A 62 -5.94 -4.79 -8.39
C LYS A 62 -5.84 -3.74 -7.27
N GLY A 63 -5.53 -4.16 -6.05
CA GLY A 63 -5.33 -3.25 -4.90
C GLY A 63 -4.19 -2.27 -5.13
N LEU A 64 -3.07 -2.75 -5.68
CA LEU A 64 -1.93 -1.88 -6.02
C LEU A 64 -2.30 -0.82 -7.06
N LEU A 65 -3.05 -1.17 -8.12
CA LEU A 65 -3.44 -0.20 -9.14
C LEU A 65 -4.31 0.94 -8.58
N HIS A 66 -5.21 0.62 -7.64
CA HIS A 66 -6.05 1.63 -7.02
C HIS A 66 -5.25 2.49 -6.03
N ALA A 67 -4.41 1.87 -5.20
CA ALA A 67 -3.48 2.60 -4.34
C ALA A 67 -2.53 3.54 -5.12
N GLU A 68 -2.06 3.11 -6.30
CA GLU A 68 -1.22 3.93 -7.19
C GLU A 68 -1.94 5.13 -7.74
N ALA A 69 -3.21 4.97 -8.13
CA ALA A 69 -4.02 6.07 -8.62
C ALA A 69 -4.22 7.11 -7.51
N GLU A 70 -4.67 6.67 -6.35
CA GLU A 70 -5.02 7.55 -5.23
C GLU A 70 -3.77 8.21 -4.59
N CYS A 71 -2.61 7.53 -4.52
CA CYS A 71 -1.36 8.14 -4.02
C CYS A 71 -0.74 9.16 -4.99
N LYS A 72 -0.90 9.00 -6.33
CA LYS A 72 -0.27 9.91 -7.31
C LYS A 72 -1.06 11.19 -7.53
N THR A 73 -2.38 11.14 -7.47
CA THR A 73 -3.22 12.25 -7.90
C THR A 73 -3.62 13.16 -6.75
N GLU A 74 -3.68 12.65 -5.52
CA GLU A 74 -4.49 13.30 -4.50
C GLU A 74 -3.73 13.93 -3.33
N LYS A 75 -4.08 15.18 -3.01
CA LYS A 75 -3.69 15.87 -1.77
C LYS A 75 -4.65 15.59 -0.62
N ASP A 76 -5.68 14.77 -0.85
CA ASP A 76 -6.67 14.40 0.17
C ASP A 76 -6.10 13.29 1.06
N VAL A 77 -5.84 13.63 2.32
CA VAL A 77 -5.31 12.73 3.34
C VAL A 77 -6.20 11.50 3.59
N ARG A 78 -7.51 11.56 3.32
CA ARG A 78 -8.41 10.40 3.48
C ARG A 78 -8.20 9.38 2.36
N LYS A 79 -8.10 9.87 1.12
CA LYS A 79 -7.81 9.02 -0.04
C LYS A 79 -6.41 8.42 0.02
N GLN A 80 -5.43 9.19 0.49
CA GLN A 80 -4.10 8.64 0.77
C GLN A 80 -4.13 7.57 1.85
N ALA A 81 -4.91 7.75 2.93
CA ALA A 81 -5.06 6.72 3.96
C ALA A 81 -5.74 5.44 3.42
N GLU A 82 -6.70 5.59 2.51
CA GLU A 82 -7.34 4.47 1.81
C GLU A 82 -6.36 3.75 0.88
N ALA A 83 -5.59 4.50 0.08
CA ALA A 83 -4.51 3.98 -0.75
C ALA A 83 -3.47 3.21 0.06
N LEU A 84 -3.09 3.73 1.22
CA LEU A 84 -2.19 3.05 2.15
C LEU A 84 -2.77 1.74 2.70
N ARG A 85 -4.07 1.71 2.99
CA ARG A 85 -4.74 0.49 3.44
C ARG A 85 -4.74 -0.56 2.32
N GLU A 86 -5.08 -0.15 1.11
CA GLU A 86 -5.11 -1.02 -0.06
C GLU A 86 -3.72 -1.53 -0.46
N ALA A 87 -2.68 -0.71 -0.35
CA ALA A 87 -1.30 -1.14 -0.56
C ALA A 87 -0.91 -2.26 0.42
N ARG A 88 -1.32 -2.15 1.69
CA ARG A 88 -1.09 -3.21 2.69
C ARG A 88 -1.92 -4.46 2.43
N GLU A 89 -3.18 -4.31 2.05
CA GLU A 89 -4.03 -5.45 1.65
C GLU A 89 -3.42 -6.16 0.43
N ALA A 90 -2.91 -5.39 -0.53
CA ALA A 90 -2.22 -5.91 -1.70
C ALA A 90 -0.95 -6.69 -1.35
N GLN A 91 -0.17 -6.21 -0.38
CA GLN A 91 0.97 -6.95 0.18
C GLN A 91 0.53 -8.27 0.83
N GLY A 92 -0.53 -8.26 1.65
CA GLY A 92 -1.06 -9.47 2.26
C GLY A 92 -1.50 -10.51 1.23
N TYR A 93 -2.14 -10.08 0.15
CA TYR A 93 -2.47 -10.98 -0.96
C TYR A 93 -1.24 -11.47 -1.74
N ALA A 94 -0.19 -10.66 -1.87
CA ALA A 94 1.07 -11.10 -2.47
C ALA A 94 1.75 -12.18 -1.61
N GLU A 95 1.76 -12.01 -0.29
CA GLU A 95 2.26 -13.01 0.66
C GLU A 95 1.44 -14.31 0.61
N GLU A 96 0.10 -14.21 0.57
CA GLU A 96 -0.78 -15.37 0.40
C GLU A 96 -0.48 -16.12 -0.91
N ALA A 97 -0.29 -15.39 -2.01
CA ALA A 97 0.07 -15.98 -3.29
C ALA A 97 1.41 -16.72 -3.23
N MET A 98 2.42 -16.17 -2.56
CA MET A 98 3.71 -16.84 -2.35
C MET A 98 3.55 -18.12 -1.51
N LEU A 99 2.83 -18.04 -0.38
CA LEU A 99 2.61 -19.19 0.49
C LEU A 99 1.90 -20.34 -0.24
N LEU A 100 0.91 -20.03 -1.08
CA LEU A 100 0.21 -21.03 -1.89
C LEU A 100 1.11 -21.60 -3.00
N ALA A 101 1.94 -20.76 -3.61
CA ALA A 101 2.88 -21.16 -4.64
C ALA A 101 4.00 -22.07 -4.12
N GLU A 102 4.44 -21.87 -2.88
CA GLU A 102 5.50 -22.68 -2.24
C GLU A 102 4.97 -23.98 -1.62
N LYS A 103 3.73 -24.00 -1.13
CA LYS A 103 3.14 -25.16 -0.46
C LYS A 103 2.62 -26.25 -1.40
N LEU A 104 2.36 -25.95 -2.68
CA LEU A 104 1.65 -26.81 -3.63
C LEU A 104 2.47 -27.14 -4.89
#